data_AF-A0AAW9IV52-F1
#
_entry.id   AF-A0AAW9IV52-F1
#
_cell.length_a   1.000
_cell.length_b   1.000
_cell.length_c   1.000
_cell.angle_alpha   90.00
_cell.angle_beta   90.00
_cell.angle_gamma   90.00
#
_symmetry.space_group_name_H-M   'P 1'
#
loop_
_entity.id
_entity.type
_entity.pdbx_description
1 polymer ?
#
loop_
_entity_poly.entity_id
_entity_poly.type
_entity_poly.pdbx_seq_one_letter_code
_entity_poly.pdbx_strand_id
1 'polypeptide(L)'
;ISLYANRVSYLIVRDMRRDTFESLNKQPLAYYDHHPHGDIISRFTNDLDNVSDALAVSITNVFSGVVTVITALICMLYLNVKITIAILVVTPICFLIASIISKFSQKSFLRQQQSVGELSSFVAEIVGNQKIVKAFD
;
A
#
# COMPACT_ATOMS: atom_id res chain seq x y z
N ILE A 1 9.97 -8.88 -20.98
CA ILE A 1 8.67 -8.67 -20.30
C ILE A 1 8.67 -7.43 -19.40
N SER A 2 9.72 -7.24 -18.61
CA SER A 2 9.87 -6.10 -17.69
C SER A 2 9.76 -4.75 -18.39
N LEU A 3 10.20 -4.64 -19.66
CA LEU A 3 10.04 -3.42 -20.46
C LEU A 3 8.57 -3.08 -20.76
N TYR A 4 7.74 -4.08 -21.06
CA TYR A 4 6.30 -3.89 -21.31
C TYR A 4 5.54 -3.58 -20.02
N ALA A 5 5.86 -4.29 -18.94
CA ALA A 5 5.30 -4.02 -17.61
C ALA A 5 5.60 -2.57 -17.17
N ASN A 6 6.86 -2.13 -17.27
CA ASN A 6 7.25 -0.76 -16.97
C ASN A 6 6.52 0.28 -17.84
N ARG A 7 6.33 -0.02 -19.12
CA ARG A 7 5.60 0.88 -20.04
C ARG A 7 4.13 1.01 -19.66
N VAL A 8 3.48 -0.08 -19.27
CA VAL A 8 2.09 -0.06 -18.78
C VAL A 8 1.99 0.73 -17.48
N SER A 9 2.89 0.49 -16.53
CA SER A 9 2.94 1.26 -15.28
C SER A 9 3.12 2.75 -15.52
N TYR A 10 4.05 3.13 -16.40
CA TYR A 10 4.28 4.55 -16.73
C TYR A 10 3.04 5.24 -17.31
N LEU A 11 2.26 4.54 -18.14
CA LEU A 11 1.01 5.07 -18.70
C LEU A 11 -0.03 5.29 -17.60
N ILE A 12 -0.21 4.32 -16.70
CA ILE A 12 -1.17 4.43 -15.58
C ILE A 12 -0.80 5.59 -14.65
N VAL A 13 0.48 5.76 -14.34
CA VAL A 13 1.01 6.85 -13.51
C VAL A 13 0.74 8.21 -14.13
N ARG A 14 1.01 8.34 -15.43
CA ARG A 14 0.75 9.58 -16.18
C ARG A 14 -0.73 9.94 -16.15
N ASP A 15 -1.60 8.95 -16.33
CA ASP A 15 -3.04 9.16 -16.35
C ASP A 15 -3.57 9.55 -14.95
N MET A 16 -3.08 8.91 -13.87
CA MET A 16 -3.41 9.33 -12.48
C MET A 16 -2.97 10.77 -12.18
N ARG A 17 -1.76 11.15 -12.59
CA ARG A 17 -1.26 12.53 -12.41
C ARG A 17 -2.14 13.54 -13.15
N ARG A 18 -2.58 13.21 -14.37
CA ARG A 18 -3.49 14.05 -15.16
C ARG A 18 -4.86 14.18 -14.50
N ASP A 19 -5.46 13.08 -14.08
CA ASP A 19 -6.80 13.07 -13.46
C ASP A 19 -6.81 13.85 -12.14
N THR A 20 -5.73 13.73 -11.36
CA THR A 20 -5.59 14.46 -10.09
C THR A 20 -5.41 15.96 -10.35
N PHE A 21 -4.65 16.34 -11.38
CA PHE A 21 -4.50 17.74 -11.78
C PHE A 21 -5.81 18.35 -12.29
N GLU A 22 -6.59 17.62 -13.10
CA GLU A 22 -7.92 18.06 -13.50
C GLU A 22 -8.88 18.20 -12.31
N SER A 23 -8.82 17.27 -11.35
CA SER A 23 -9.66 17.29 -10.16
C SER A 23 -9.34 18.48 -9.25
N LEU A 24 -8.05 18.80 -9.07
CA LEU A 24 -7.58 19.99 -8.34
C LEU A 24 -8.09 21.29 -8.99
N ASN A 25 -8.02 21.42 -10.32
CA ASN A 25 -8.48 22.61 -11.03
C ASN A 25 -10.01 22.82 -10.98
N LYS A 26 -10.80 21.78 -10.70
CA LYS A 26 -12.26 21.85 -10.59
C LYS A 26 -12.76 22.12 -9.17
N GLN A 27 -11.88 22.15 -8.16
CA GLN A 27 -12.28 22.41 -6.77
C GLN A 27 -12.54 23.91 -6.51
N PRO A 28 -13.61 24.27 -5.79
CA PRO A 28 -13.89 25.66 -5.43
C PRO A 28 -12.84 26.23 -4.47
N LEU A 29 -12.62 27.54 -4.50
CA LEU A 29 -11.63 28.25 -3.67
C LEU A 29 -11.72 27.91 -2.17
N ALA A 30 -12.94 27.66 -1.66
CA ALA A 30 -13.17 27.28 -0.26
C ALA A 30 -12.44 25.99 0.17
N TYR A 31 -12.14 25.08 -0.77
CA TYR A 31 -11.36 23.87 -0.49
C TYR A 31 -9.90 24.19 -0.16
N TYR A 32 -9.35 25.24 -0.77
CA TYR A 32 -7.98 25.71 -0.57
C TYR A 32 -7.80 26.52 0.72
N ASP A 33 -8.84 27.20 1.19
CA ASP A 33 -8.81 27.94 2.47
C ASP A 33 -8.86 27.01 3.69
N HIS A 34 -9.45 25.81 3.55
CA HIS A 34 -9.66 24.87 4.66
C HIS A 34 -8.54 23.82 4.80
N HIS A 35 -7.62 23.74 3.82
CA HIS A 35 -6.48 22.80 3.83
C HIS A 35 -5.17 23.56 3.61
N PRO A 36 -4.13 23.32 4.44
CA PRO A 36 -2.84 23.95 4.24
C PRO A 36 -2.29 23.60 2.85
N HIS A 37 -1.86 24.61 2.08
CA HIS A 37 -1.33 24.41 0.72
C HIS A 37 -0.23 23.32 0.64
N GLY A 38 0.57 23.16 1.70
CA GLY A 38 1.58 22.11 1.79
C GLY A 38 1.04 20.68 1.84
N ASP A 39 -0.14 20.47 2.44
CA ASP A 39 -0.79 19.15 2.50
C ASP A 39 -1.32 18.74 1.12
N ILE A 40 -1.91 19.69 0.39
CA ILE A 40 -2.38 19.47 -0.97
C ILE A 40 -1.22 19.08 -1.91
N ILE A 41 -0.09 19.81 -1.82
CA ILE A 41 1.11 19.52 -2.63
C ILE A 41 1.75 18.19 -2.22
N SER A 42 1.80 17.88 -0.92
CA SER A 42 2.34 16.61 -0.42
C SER A 42 1.52 15.42 -0.93
N ARG A 43 0.18 15.50 -0.86
CA ARG A 43 -0.69 14.44 -1.40
C ARG A 43 -0.60 14.35 -2.93
N PHE A 44 -0.47 15.47 -3.62
CA PHE A 44 -0.31 15.46 -5.08
C PHE A 44 1.04 14.89 -5.53
N THR A 45 2.09 15.04 -4.74
CA THR A 45 3.43 14.62 -5.16
C THR A 45 3.77 13.28 -4.53
N ASN A 46 3.81 13.22 -3.20
CA ASN A 46 4.27 12.05 -2.45
C ASN A 46 3.29 10.88 -2.51
N ASP A 47 1.98 11.10 -2.32
CA ASP A 47 1.03 9.97 -2.37
C ASP A 47 0.91 9.43 -3.79
N LEU A 48 0.81 10.31 -4.78
CA LEU A 48 0.78 9.90 -6.18
C LEU A 48 2.05 9.14 -6.58
N ASP A 49 3.23 9.58 -6.15
CA ASP A 49 4.48 8.86 -6.41
C ASP A 49 4.55 7.51 -5.70
N ASN A 50 4.15 7.45 -4.43
CA ASN A 50 4.08 6.18 -3.70
C ASN A 50 3.11 5.18 -4.34
N VAL A 51 1.93 5.63 -4.77
CA VAL A 51 0.96 4.78 -5.48
C VAL A 51 1.51 4.36 -6.83
N SER A 52 2.19 5.27 -7.53
CA SER A 52 2.81 5.01 -8.83
C SER A 52 3.88 3.94 -8.76
N ASP A 53 4.79 4.05 -7.79
CA ASP A 53 5.84 3.05 -7.56
C ASP A 53 5.26 1.72 -7.10
N ALA A 54 4.27 1.74 -6.19
CA ALA A 54 3.59 0.54 -5.73
C ALA A 54 2.87 -0.19 -6.87
N LEU A 55 2.23 0.53 -7.79
CA LEU A 55 1.60 -0.05 -8.97
C LEU A 55 2.64 -0.61 -9.94
N ALA A 56 3.77 0.06 -10.14
CA ALA A 56 4.84 -0.40 -11.01
C ALA A 56 5.44 -1.74 -10.56
N VAL A 57 5.72 -1.84 -9.26
CA VAL A 57 6.22 -3.07 -8.65
C VAL A 57 5.15 -4.16 -8.67
N SER A 58 3.92 -3.82 -8.30
CA SER A 58 2.79 -4.78 -8.25
C SER A 58 2.49 -5.39 -9.62
N ILE A 59 2.44 -4.59 -10.69
CA ILE A 59 2.18 -5.10 -12.06
C ILE A 59 3.25 -6.13 -12.46
N THR A 60 4.51 -5.83 -12.14
CA THR A 60 5.65 -6.68 -12.51
C THR A 60 5.62 -7.98 -11.73
N ASN A 61 5.32 -7.91 -10.43
CA ASN A 61 5.23 -9.08 -9.55
C ASN A 61 4.04 -9.98 -9.92
N VAL A 62 2.87 -9.41 -10.24
CA VAL A 62 1.72 -10.18 -10.68
C VAL A 62 2.03 -10.90 -11.99
N PHE A 63 2.58 -10.20 -12.98
CA PHE A 63 2.92 -10.81 -14.26
C PHE A 63 3.96 -11.94 -14.11
N SER A 64 5.06 -11.65 -13.40
CA SER A 64 6.13 -12.62 -13.14
C SER A 64 5.59 -13.83 -12.37
N GLY A 65 4.82 -13.59 -11.31
CA GLY A 65 4.20 -14.63 -10.49
C GLY A 65 3.28 -15.54 -11.30
N VAL A 66 2.43 -14.99 -12.17
CA VAL A 66 1.56 -15.79 -13.05
C VAL A 66 2.39 -16.67 -13.98
N VAL A 67 3.42 -16.12 -14.63
CA VAL A 67 4.31 -16.91 -15.51
C VAL A 67 5.02 -18.02 -14.73
N THR A 68 5.54 -17.73 -13.54
CA THR A 68 6.20 -18.72 -12.68
C THR A 68 5.24 -19.84 -12.28
N VAL A 69 4.00 -19.51 -11.86
CA VAL A 69 3.00 -20.51 -11.48
C VAL A 69 2.63 -21.40 -12.68
N ILE A 70 2.38 -20.80 -13.86
CA ILE A 70 2.07 -21.57 -15.08
C ILE A 70 3.24 -22.48 -15.46
N THR A 71 4.46 -21.94 -15.47
CA THR A 71 5.67 -22.71 -15.80
C THR A 71 5.88 -23.87 -14.83
N ALA A 72 5.71 -23.61 -13.53
CA ALA A 72 5.82 -24.63 -12.50
C ALA A 72 4.76 -25.73 -12.69
N LEU A 73 3.50 -25.36 -12.94
CA LEU A 73 2.41 -26.31 -13.20
C LEU A 73 2.69 -27.19 -14.43
N ILE A 74 3.16 -26.60 -15.53
CA ILE A 74 3.52 -27.34 -16.75
C ILE A 74 4.65 -28.33 -16.46
N CYS A 75 5.72 -27.89 -15.79
CA CYS A 75 6.83 -28.77 -15.41
C CYS A 75 6.39 -29.90 -14.47
N MET A 76 5.53 -29.60 -13.49
CA MET A 76 5.02 -30.59 -12.53
C MET A 76 4.15 -31.64 -13.22
N LEU A 77 3.26 -31.23 -14.12
CA LEU A 77 2.42 -32.13 -14.91
C LEU A 77 3.24 -33.00 -15.87
N TYR A 78 4.32 -32.45 -16.45
CA TYR A 78 5.20 -33.18 -17.35
C TYR A 78 6.03 -34.25 -16.62
N LEU A 79 6.49 -33.97 -15.40
CA LEU A 79 7.28 -34.91 -14.60
C LEU A 79 6.42 -36.02 -13.98
N ASN A 80 5.46 -35.67 -13.14
CA ASN A 80 4.58 -36.65 -12.50
C ASN A 80 3.32 -36.01 -11.90
N VAL A 81 2.16 -36.40 -12.42
CA VAL A 81 0.86 -35.91 -11.96
C VAL A 81 0.59 -36.24 -10.48
N LYS A 82 1.11 -37.36 -9.95
CA LYS A 82 0.88 -37.76 -8.55
C LYS A 82 1.50 -36.78 -7.54
N ILE A 83 2.73 -36.33 -7.80
CA ILE A 83 3.43 -35.36 -6.94
C ILE A 83 2.76 -33.98 -7.05
N THR A 84 2.28 -33.63 -8.24
CA THR A 84 1.54 -32.37 -8.48
C THR A 84 0.30 -32.27 -7.59
N ILE A 85 -0.51 -33.34 -7.49
CA ILE A 85 -1.71 -33.37 -6.65
C ILE A 85 -1.35 -33.18 -5.16
N ALA A 86 -0.26 -33.79 -4.69
CA ALA A 86 0.18 -33.62 -3.31
C ALA A 86 0.51 -32.15 -3.00
N ILE A 87 1.26 -31.47 -3.88
CA ILE A 87 1.59 -30.05 -3.72
C ILE A 87 0.33 -29.18 -3.76
N LEU A 88 -0.59 -29.46 -4.70
CA LEU A 88 -1.82 -28.70 -4.88
C LEU A 88 -2.77 -28.81 -3.68
N VAL A 89 -2.67 -29.87 -2.87
CA VAL A 89 -3.36 -30.02 -1.57
C VAL A 89 -2.61 -29.31 -0.43
N VAL A 90 -1.27 -29.31 -0.45
CA VAL A 90 -0.46 -28.60 0.56
C VAL A 90 -0.60 -27.07 0.43
N THR A 91 -0.69 -26.53 -0.79
CA THR A 91 -0.86 -25.09 -1.04
C THR A 91 -2.07 -24.47 -0.31
N PRO A 92 -3.30 -24.99 -0.41
CA PRO A 92 -4.45 -24.42 0.30
C PRO A 92 -4.34 -24.58 1.81
N ILE A 93 -3.70 -25.65 2.32
CA ILE A 93 -3.44 -25.80 3.76
C ILE A 93 -2.50 -24.69 4.24
N CYS A 94 -1.42 -24.43 3.49
CA CYS A 94 -0.48 -23.36 3.79
C CYS A 94 -1.17 -21.98 3.74
N PHE A 95 -2.03 -21.76 2.74
CA PHE A 95 -2.83 -20.55 2.62
C PHE A 95 -3.81 -20.36 3.79
N LEU A 96 -4.47 -21.42 4.25
CA LEU A 96 -5.36 -21.42 5.42
C LEU A 96 -4.60 -20.98 6.68
N ILE A 97 -3.44 -21.59 6.94
CA ILE A 97 -2.60 -21.24 8.09
C ILE A 97 -2.15 -19.78 8.00
N ALA A 98 -1.68 -19.34 6.83
CA ALA A 98 -1.27 -17.96 6.60
C ALA A 98 -2.44 -16.97 6.82
N SER A 99 -3.66 -17.33 6.39
CA SER A 99 -4.86 -16.50 6.57
C SER A 99 -5.23 -16.35 8.06
N ILE A 100 -5.15 -17.43 8.84
CA ILE A 100 -5.38 -17.39 10.29
C ILE A 100 -4.35 -16.49 10.97
N ILE A 101 -3.07 -16.66 10.64
CA ILE A 101 -1.98 -15.83 11.17
C ILE A 101 -2.18 -14.37 10.80
N SER A 102 -2.53 -14.08 9.54
CA SER A 102 -2.79 -12.71 9.06
C SER A 102 -3.92 -12.04 9.85
N LYS A 103 -5.05 -12.73 10.04
CA LYS A 103 -6.18 -12.21 10.84
C LYS A 103 -5.79 -11.93 12.29
N PHE A 104 -5.01 -12.83 12.90
CA PHE A 104 -4.57 -12.65 14.28
C PHE A 104 -3.58 -11.48 14.40
N SER A 105 -2.60 -11.43 13.49
CA SER A 105 -1.59 -10.37 13.43
C SER A 105 -2.23 -8.99 13.24
N GLN A 106 -3.23 -8.87 12.36
CA GLN A 106 -3.93 -7.60 12.10
C GLN A 106 -4.60 -7.03 13.36
N LYS A 107 -5.21 -7.88 14.19
CA LYS A 107 -5.83 -7.46 15.46
C LYS A 107 -4.80 -6.94 16.48
N SER A 108 -3.64 -7.59 16.55
CA SER A 108 -2.55 -7.15 17.42
C SER A 108 -1.92 -5.85 16.92
N PHE A 109 -1.73 -5.70 15.60
CA PHE A 109 -1.24 -4.47 14.98
C PHE A 109 -2.16 -3.27 15.25
N LEU A 110 -3.47 -3.46 15.15
CA LEU A 110 -4.45 -2.39 15.44
C LEU A 110 -4.36 -1.91 16.88
N ARG A 111 -4.27 -2.84 17.84
CA ARG A 111 -4.10 -2.50 19.26
C ARG A 111 -2.80 -1.76 19.53
N GLN A 112 -1.70 -2.21 18.93
CA GLN A 112 -0.41 -1.55 19.07
C GLN A 112 -0.43 -0.14 18.50
N GLN A 113 -1.10 0.06 17.36
CA GLN A 113 -1.24 1.38 16.74
C GLN A 113 -2.11 2.33 17.58
N GLN A 114 -3.16 1.83 18.24
CA GLN A 114 -3.94 2.61 19.21
C GLN A 114 -3.09 3.07 20.39
N SER A 115 -2.34 2.17 21.03
CA SER A 115 -1.48 2.54 22.17
C SER A 115 -0.40 3.55 21.78
N VAL A 116 0.20 3.41 20.60
CA VAL A 116 1.18 4.40 20.08
C VAL A 116 0.52 5.75 19.82
N GLY A 117 -0.71 5.76 19.30
CA GLY A 117 -1.50 6.98 19.09
C GLY A 117 -1.83 7.70 20.39
N GLU A 118 -2.27 6.97 21.42
CA GLU A 118 -2.53 7.52 22.75
C GLU A 118 -1.27 8.13 23.38
N LEU A 119 -0.14 7.40 23.33
CA LEU A 119 1.15 7.90 23.83
C LEU A 119 1.60 9.16 23.09
N SER A 120 1.46 9.18 21.76
CA SER A 120 1.82 10.33 20.93
C SER A 120 0.94 11.54 21.24
N SER A 121 -0.37 11.33 21.45
CA SER A 121 -1.31 12.39 21.84
C SER A 121 -0.99 12.93 23.23
N PHE A 122 -0.68 12.06 24.20
CA PHE A 122 -0.31 12.45 25.56
C PHE A 122 0.99 13.27 25.58
N VAL A 123 2.00 12.85 24.80
CA VAL A 123 3.23 13.63 24.64
C VAL A 123 2.95 14.98 23.99
N ALA A 124 2.11 15.02 22.96
CA ALA A 124 1.72 16.27 22.31
C ALA A 124 0.99 17.22 23.25
N GLU A 125 0.11 16.70 24.11
CA GLU A 125 -0.62 17.48 25.12
C GLU A 125 0.32 18.07 26.18
N ILE A 126 1.27 17.28 26.71
CA ILE A 126 2.25 17.77 27.69
C ILE A 126 3.19 18.82 27.08
N VAL A 127 3.70 18.58 25.87
CA VAL A 127 4.57 19.54 25.17
C VAL A 127 3.80 20.81 24.78
N GLY A 128 2.53 20.65 24.38
CA GLY A 128 1.61 21.75 24.11
C GLY A 128 1.34 22.59 25.36
N ASN A 129 1.00 21.97 26.48
CA ASN A 129 0.78 22.65 27.76
C ASN A 129 2.06 23.28 28.33
N GLN A 130 3.24 22.69 28.10
CA GLN A 130 4.51 23.30 28.50
C GLN A 130 4.79 24.63 27.81
N LYS A 131 4.36 24.81 26.55
CA LYS A 131 4.46 26.10 25.85
C LYS A 131 3.56 27.17 26.46
N ILE A 132 2.41 26.79 27.00
CA ILE A 132 1.45 27.72 27.62
C ILE A 132 1.96 28.13 29.00
N VAL A 133 2.44 27.18 29.81
CA VAL A 133 2.94 27.48 31.18
C VAL A 133 4.20 28.35 31.18
N LYS A 134 5.09 28.22 30.18
CA LYS A 134 6.27 29.10 30.02
C LYS A 134 5.99 30.46 29.35
N ALA A 135 4.79 30.68 28.82
CA ALA A 135 4.43 31.96 28.20
C ALA A 135 3.71 32.92 29.16
N PHE A 136 3.31 32.42 30.34
CA PHE A 136 2.66 33.20 31.39
C PHE A 136 3.55 33.40 32.64
N ASP A 137 4.83 33.04 32.56
CA ASP A 137 5.87 33.31 33.57
C ASP A 137 7.00 34.15 32.95
#